data_AF-A0A2V9TS02-F1
#
_entry.id   AF-A0A2V9TS02-F1
#
_cell.length_a   1.000
_cell.length_b   1.000
_cell.length_c   1.000
_cell.angle_alpha   90.00
_cell.angle_beta   90.00
_cell.angle_gamma   90.00
#
_symmetry.space_group_name_H-M   'P 1'
#
loop_
_entity.id
_entity.type
_entity.pdbx_description
1 polymer ?
#
loop_
_entity_poly.entity_id
_entity_poly.type
_entity_poly.pdbx_seq_one_letter_code
_entity_poly.pdbx_strand_id
1 'polypeptide(L)'
;MTLPTLQWFRWSALLTVFVGFWYWAQIYVAADAARMGVSPGSTVLLFLLIWIVSWGVLYFVVLKTPPGYVVGVVTAIVVVIAAWLFVKFTPVGQNDNHVLSIGIGGGFGIIMLMNVWGIIWRNNKRIIQGTLAGSPPANAAVLARQAFLASRTNFFLSVPMLFFMAASSHYTILGG
;
A
#
# COMPACT_ATOMS: atom_id res chain seq x y z
N MET A 1 1.05 2.89 28.91
CA MET A 1 2.26 3.43 28.23
C MET A 1 2.70 2.41 27.19
N THR A 2 2.64 2.73 25.90
CA THR A 2 3.16 1.81 24.86
C THR A 2 4.67 1.98 24.79
N LEU A 3 5.42 0.88 24.91
CA LEU A 3 6.89 0.87 24.95
C LEU A 3 7.48 1.80 23.85
N PRO A 4 8.41 2.72 24.17
CA PRO A 4 9.00 3.69 23.22
C PRO A 4 9.50 3.03 21.93
N THR A 5 10.05 1.82 22.05
CA THR A 5 10.53 0.98 20.96
C THR A 5 9.47 0.68 19.90
N LEU A 6 8.21 0.50 20.30
CA LEU A 6 7.12 0.20 19.37
C LEU A 6 6.72 1.44 18.55
N GLN A 7 6.92 2.65 19.09
CA GLN A 7 6.70 3.89 18.32
C GLN A 7 7.81 4.13 17.31
N TRP A 8 9.06 3.90 17.68
CA TRP A 8 10.21 4.00 16.77
C TRP A 8 10.08 3.09 15.56
N PHE A 9 9.73 1.82 15.77
CA PHE A 9 9.51 0.86 14.68
C PHE A 9 8.38 1.29 13.71
N ARG A 10 7.37 2.00 14.21
CA ARG A 10 6.27 2.50 13.36
C ARG A 10 6.71 3.67 12.49
N TRP A 11 7.48 4.59 13.06
CA TRP A 11 7.98 5.77 12.35
C TRP A 11 9.06 5.40 11.32
N SER A 12 9.87 4.37 11.59
CA SER A 12 10.86 3.88 10.61
C SER A 12 10.18 3.27 9.38
N ALA A 13 9.14 2.45 9.57
CA ALA A 13 8.38 1.88 8.44
C ALA A 13 7.72 2.96 7.57
N LEU A 14 7.20 4.02 8.19
CA LEU A 14 6.65 5.18 7.46
C LEU A 14 7.76 5.88 6.67
N LEU A 15 8.90 6.17 7.30
CA LEU A 15 10.06 6.77 6.64
C LEU A 15 10.53 5.96 5.43
N THR A 16 10.60 4.63 5.52
CA THR A 16 11.01 3.78 4.38
C THR A 16 10.10 3.95 3.18
N VAL A 17 8.78 3.99 3.38
CA VAL A 17 7.82 4.18 2.28
C VAL A 17 7.92 5.59 1.71
N PHE A 18 8.05 6.61 2.56
CA PHE A 18 8.20 8.00 2.10
C PHE A 18 9.50 8.22 1.34
N VAL A 19 10.63 7.69 1.82
CA VAL A 19 11.92 7.79 1.14
C VAL A 19 11.89 7.03 -0.18
N GLY A 20 11.30 5.83 -0.23
CA GLY A 20 11.14 5.07 -1.47
C GLY A 20 10.26 5.79 -2.50
N PHE A 21 9.13 6.36 -2.07
CA PHE A 21 8.27 7.19 -2.93
C PHE A 21 8.99 8.45 -3.42
N TRP A 22 9.71 9.14 -2.52
CA TRP A 22 10.49 10.33 -2.87
C TRP A 22 11.57 10.02 -3.89
N TYR A 23 12.32 8.93 -3.66
CA TYR A 23 13.35 8.45 -4.59
C TYR A 23 12.75 8.13 -5.96
N TRP A 24 11.63 7.43 -6.01
CA TRP A 24 10.94 7.14 -7.27
C TRP A 24 10.47 8.41 -8.01
N ALA A 25 9.83 9.33 -7.31
CA ALA A 25 9.29 10.56 -7.88
C ALA A 25 10.40 11.50 -8.39
N GLN A 26 11.51 11.62 -7.67
CA GLN A 26 12.60 12.54 -8.00
C GLN A 26 13.61 11.95 -9.00
N ILE A 27 13.98 10.68 -8.85
CA ILE A 27 15.07 10.11 -9.63
C ILE A 27 14.60 9.49 -10.95
N TYR A 28 13.44 8.85 -10.96
CA TYR A 28 12.94 8.21 -12.18
C TYR A 28 11.89 9.08 -12.87
N VAL A 29 10.82 9.46 -12.17
CA VAL A 29 9.71 10.22 -12.80
C VAL A 29 10.16 11.61 -13.24
N ALA A 30 10.95 12.33 -12.44
CA ALA A 30 11.44 13.66 -12.84
C ALA A 30 12.51 13.61 -13.92
N ALA A 31 13.36 12.56 -13.95
CA ALA A 31 14.33 12.36 -15.00
C ALA A 31 13.66 12.11 -16.35
N ASP A 32 12.63 11.26 -16.39
CA ASP A 32 11.86 11.01 -17.62
C ASP A 32 10.99 12.19 -18.03
N ALA A 33 10.41 12.91 -17.06
CA ALA A 33 9.69 14.14 -17.34
C ALA A 33 10.59 15.19 -18.00
N ALA A 34 11.84 15.31 -17.54
CA ALA A 34 12.83 16.21 -18.13
C ALA A 34 13.22 15.78 -19.56
N ARG A 35 13.29 14.48 -19.84
CA ARG A 35 13.56 13.94 -21.20
C ARG A 35 12.41 14.21 -22.18
N MET A 36 11.17 14.19 -21.69
CA MET A 36 9.96 14.37 -22.52
C MET A 36 9.40 15.80 -22.51
N GLY A 37 9.99 16.73 -21.73
CA GLY A 37 9.55 18.13 -21.65
C GLY A 37 8.18 18.33 -21.00
N VAL A 38 7.71 17.36 -20.20
CA VAL A 38 6.38 17.35 -19.56
C VAL A 38 6.50 17.45 -18.04
N SER A 39 5.39 17.70 -17.34
CA SER A 39 5.40 17.86 -15.89
C SER A 39 5.43 16.49 -15.17
N PRO A 40 6.38 16.27 -14.22
CA PRO A 40 6.46 15.01 -13.47
C PRO A 40 5.30 14.84 -12.48
N GLY A 41 4.68 15.95 -12.08
CA GLY A 41 3.58 15.96 -11.12
C GLY A 41 2.35 15.18 -11.59
N SER A 42 2.14 15.05 -12.90
CA SER A 42 1.01 14.32 -13.47
C SER A 42 1.05 12.82 -13.15
N THR A 43 2.19 12.16 -13.35
CA THR A 43 2.41 10.75 -12.99
C THR A 43 2.37 10.52 -11.49
N VAL A 44 2.97 11.43 -10.71
CA VAL A 44 2.97 11.32 -9.24
C VAL A 44 1.55 11.47 -8.68
N LEU A 45 0.75 12.40 -9.21
CA LEU A 45 -0.64 12.60 -8.80
C LEU A 45 -1.50 11.39 -9.19
N LEU A 46 -1.36 10.89 -10.41
CA LEU A 46 -2.07 9.71 -10.89
C LEU A 46 -1.75 8.47 -10.03
N PHE A 47 -0.47 8.27 -9.72
CA PHE A 47 -0.02 7.23 -8.81
C PHE A 47 -0.73 7.33 -7.46
N LEU A 48 -0.67 8.50 -6.81
CA LEU A 48 -1.28 8.68 -5.50
C LEU A 48 -2.80 8.45 -5.55
N LEU A 49 -3.47 8.99 -6.58
CA LEU A 49 -4.91 8.84 -6.75
C LEU A 49 -5.30 7.36 -6.87
N ILE A 50 -4.66 6.60 -7.76
CA ILE A 50 -4.97 5.18 -7.97
C ILE A 50 -4.78 4.39 -6.68
N TRP A 51 -3.64 4.55 -6.01
CA TRP A 51 -3.29 3.73 -4.85
C TRP A 51 -4.09 4.14 -3.59
N ILE A 52 -4.42 5.42 -3.42
CA ILE A 52 -5.29 5.89 -2.33
C ILE A 52 -6.73 5.43 -2.55
N VAL A 53 -7.26 5.53 -3.77
CA VAL A 53 -8.62 5.04 -4.09
C VAL A 53 -8.69 3.52 -3.90
N SER A 54 -7.69 2.79 -4.38
CA SER A 54 -7.59 1.34 -4.20
C SER A 54 -7.58 0.95 -2.72
N TRP A 55 -6.78 1.66 -1.91
CA TRP A 55 -6.81 1.47 -0.46
C TRP A 55 -8.19 1.78 0.14
N GLY A 56 -8.84 2.87 -0.28
CA GLY A 56 -10.17 3.24 0.19
C GLY A 56 -11.21 2.14 -0.07
N VAL A 57 -11.20 1.54 -1.25
CA VAL A 57 -12.06 0.39 -1.58
C VAL A 57 -11.78 -0.78 -0.64
N LEU A 58 -10.52 -1.15 -0.43
CA LEU A 58 -10.14 -2.23 0.47
C LEU A 58 -10.49 -1.93 1.92
N TYR A 59 -10.37 -0.67 2.36
CA TYR A 59 -10.74 -0.21 3.68
C TYR A 59 -12.23 -0.44 3.95
N PHE A 60 -13.11 -0.06 3.01
CA PHE A 60 -14.55 -0.32 3.12
C PHE A 60 -14.88 -1.81 3.18
N VAL A 61 -14.19 -2.63 2.39
CA VAL A 61 -14.37 -4.09 2.39
C VAL A 61 -13.95 -4.68 3.73
N VAL A 62 -12.81 -4.27 4.30
CA VAL A 62 -12.34 -4.76 5.60
C VAL A 62 -13.27 -4.33 6.74
N LEU A 63 -13.83 -3.11 6.68
CA LEU A 63 -14.79 -2.63 7.68
C LEU A 63 -16.05 -3.51 7.78
N LYS A 64 -16.49 -4.09 6.65
CA LYS A 64 -17.65 -5.00 6.61
C LYS A 64 -17.36 -6.38 7.20
N THR A 65 -16.12 -6.66 7.61
CA THR A 65 -15.67 -7.94 8.18
C THR A 65 -16.04 -9.21 7.39
N PRO A 66 -15.94 -9.22 6.04
CA PRO A 66 -16.26 -10.38 5.22
C PRO A 66 -15.30 -11.54 5.51
N PRO A 67 -15.62 -12.77 5.07
CA PRO A 67 -14.72 -13.90 5.22
C PRO A 67 -13.39 -13.64 4.50
N GLY A 68 -12.29 -14.16 5.07
CA GLY A 68 -10.93 -13.79 4.65
C GLY A 68 -10.59 -14.09 3.19
N TYR A 69 -11.22 -15.09 2.58
CA TYR A 69 -11.04 -15.39 1.15
C TYR A 69 -11.64 -14.30 0.26
N VAL A 70 -12.77 -13.68 0.64
CA VAL A 70 -13.36 -12.55 -0.10
C VAL A 70 -12.43 -11.36 -0.07
N VAL A 71 -11.83 -11.05 1.10
CA VAL A 71 -10.84 -9.97 1.20
C VAL A 71 -9.64 -10.25 0.30
N GLY A 72 -9.15 -11.49 0.27
CA GLY A 72 -8.05 -11.90 -0.61
C GLY A 72 -8.37 -11.73 -2.10
N VAL A 73 -9.52 -12.24 -2.55
CA VAL A 73 -9.96 -12.13 -3.96
C VAL A 73 -10.18 -10.68 -4.35
N VAL A 74 -10.88 -9.89 -3.52
CA VAL A 74 -11.11 -8.47 -3.79
C VAL A 74 -9.80 -7.70 -3.81
N THR A 75 -8.86 -8.01 -2.92
CA THR A 75 -7.52 -7.41 -2.92
C THR A 75 -6.79 -7.69 -4.22
N ALA A 76 -6.78 -8.94 -4.69
CA ALA A 76 -6.15 -9.31 -5.95
C ALA A 76 -6.78 -8.56 -7.14
N ILE A 77 -8.11 -8.52 -7.22
CA ILE A 77 -8.82 -7.80 -8.29
C ILE A 77 -8.50 -6.31 -8.27
N VAL A 78 -8.59 -5.67 -7.10
CA VAL A 78 -8.32 -4.24 -6.94
C VAL A 78 -6.88 -3.91 -7.32
N VAL A 79 -5.92 -4.73 -6.87
CA VAL A 79 -4.49 -4.53 -7.19
C VAL A 79 -4.20 -4.71 -8.68
N VAL A 80 -4.78 -5.73 -9.32
CA VAL A 80 -4.59 -5.97 -10.76
C VAL A 80 -5.18 -4.82 -11.58
N ILE A 81 -6.38 -4.36 -11.22
CA ILE A 81 -7.01 -3.20 -11.87
C ILE A 81 -6.19 -1.93 -11.65
N ALA A 82 -5.70 -1.70 -10.43
CA ALA A 82 -4.87 -0.54 -10.10
C ALA A 82 -3.56 -0.55 -10.88
N ALA A 83 -2.87 -1.69 -10.95
CA ALA A 83 -1.65 -1.87 -11.73
C ALA A 83 -1.91 -1.66 -13.23
N TRP A 84 -2.99 -2.22 -13.76
CA TRP A 84 -3.36 -2.03 -15.18
C TRP A 84 -3.71 -0.57 -15.50
N LEU A 85 -4.49 0.10 -14.64
CA LEU A 85 -4.80 1.52 -14.78
C LEU A 85 -3.52 2.37 -14.72
N PHE A 86 -2.61 2.03 -13.81
CA PHE A 86 -1.34 2.72 -13.69
C PHE A 86 -0.51 2.59 -14.97
N VAL A 87 -0.30 1.37 -15.47
CA VAL A 87 0.47 1.15 -16.71
C VAL A 87 -0.17 1.85 -17.91
N LYS A 88 -1.48 1.77 -18.07
CA LYS A 88 -2.18 2.31 -19.23
C LYS A 88 -2.26 3.83 -19.26
N PHE A 89 -2.45 4.46 -18.10
CA PHE A 89 -2.69 5.91 -18.02
C PHE A 89 -1.48 6.71 -17.53
N THR A 90 -0.33 6.08 -17.28
CA THR A 90 0.89 6.80 -16.87
C THR A 90 1.32 7.76 -17.99
N PRO A 91 1.34 9.09 -17.77
CA PRO A 91 1.70 10.07 -18.80
C PRO A 91 3.21 10.21 -19.00
N VAL A 92 4.02 9.84 -18.00
CA VAL A 92 5.49 9.97 -18.02
C VAL A 92 6.12 8.65 -17.60
N GLY A 93 7.01 8.08 -18.42
CA GLY A 93 7.78 6.87 -18.12
C GLY A 93 7.13 5.57 -18.60
N GLN A 94 6.28 5.62 -19.63
CA GLN A 94 5.63 4.43 -20.21
C GLN A 94 6.62 3.41 -20.77
N ASN A 95 7.76 3.87 -21.28
CA ASN A 95 8.79 3.02 -21.86
C ASN A 95 9.87 2.62 -20.85
N ASP A 96 9.81 3.16 -19.63
CA ASP A 96 10.87 3.00 -18.63
C ASP A 96 10.43 2.01 -17.55
N ASN A 97 10.98 0.80 -17.60
CA ASN A 97 10.62 -0.32 -16.73
C ASN A 97 10.75 0.01 -15.25
N HIS A 98 11.69 0.89 -14.89
CA HIS A 98 11.90 1.33 -13.52
C HIS A 98 10.73 2.18 -13.01
N VAL A 99 10.18 3.07 -13.85
CA VAL A 99 9.04 3.92 -13.48
C VAL A 99 7.81 3.06 -13.21
N LEU A 100 7.51 2.10 -14.10
CA LEU A 100 6.35 1.23 -13.98
C LEU A 100 6.49 0.21 -12.84
N SER A 101 7.62 -0.50 -12.75
CA SER A 101 7.82 -1.55 -11.76
C SER A 101 7.89 -1.01 -10.32
N ILE A 102 8.62 0.10 -10.12
CA ILE A 102 8.72 0.75 -8.81
C ILE A 102 7.39 1.45 -8.47
N GLY A 103 6.67 1.99 -9.46
CA GLY A 103 5.32 2.53 -9.26
C GLY A 103 4.31 1.48 -8.81
N ILE A 104 4.38 0.25 -9.32
CA ILE A 104 3.49 -0.82 -8.85
C ILE A 104 3.92 -1.31 -7.46
N GLY A 105 5.21 -1.57 -7.25
CA GLY A 105 5.75 -2.03 -5.96
C GLY A 105 5.56 -1.00 -4.83
N GLY A 106 5.79 0.28 -5.11
CA GLY A 106 5.56 1.39 -4.18
C GLY A 106 4.09 1.57 -3.84
N GLY A 107 3.20 1.33 -4.81
CA GLY A 107 1.75 1.31 -4.62
C GLY A 107 1.29 0.27 -3.58
N PHE A 108 1.83 -0.95 -3.65
CA PHE A 108 1.59 -1.98 -2.63
C PHE A 108 2.11 -1.56 -1.26
N GLY A 109 3.29 -0.94 -1.20
CA GLY A 109 3.84 -0.36 0.02
C GLY A 109 2.91 0.67 0.67
N ILE A 110 2.28 1.54 -0.13
CA ILE A 110 1.31 2.53 0.35
C ILE A 110 0.05 1.85 0.90
N ILE A 111 -0.52 0.87 0.20
CA ILE A 111 -1.69 0.12 0.69
C ILE A 111 -1.36 -0.56 2.03
N MET A 112 -0.20 -1.20 2.13
CA MET A 112 0.23 -1.89 3.35
C MET A 112 0.45 -0.92 4.51
N LEU A 113 1.09 0.23 4.25
CA LEU A 113 1.30 1.29 5.23
C LEU A 113 -0.05 1.83 5.75
N MET A 114 -0.98 2.14 4.83
CA MET A 114 -2.29 2.64 5.18
C MET A 114 -3.14 1.61 5.94
N ASN A 115 -3.01 0.31 5.65
CA ASN A 115 -3.64 -0.75 6.44
C ASN A 115 -3.10 -0.79 7.89
N VAL A 116 -1.78 -0.66 8.06
CA VAL A 116 -1.15 -0.64 9.39
C VAL A 116 -1.56 0.60 10.19
N TRP A 117 -1.45 1.78 9.59
CA TRP A 117 -1.72 3.05 10.28
C TRP A 117 -3.22 3.34 10.44
N GLY A 118 -4.03 3.03 9.43
CA GLY A 118 -5.47 3.34 9.40
C GLY A 118 -6.35 2.31 10.11
N ILE A 119 -6.08 1.01 9.95
CA ILE A 119 -6.91 -0.08 10.50
C ILE A 119 -6.26 -0.68 11.74
N ILE A 120 -5.09 -1.30 11.58
CA ILE A 120 -4.47 -2.15 12.62
C ILE A 120 -4.16 -1.33 13.87
N TRP A 121 -3.45 -0.21 13.71
CA TRP A 121 -3.04 0.62 14.83
C TRP A 121 -4.23 1.27 15.55
N ARG A 122 -5.20 1.82 14.79
CA ARG A 122 -6.39 2.45 15.37
C ARG A 122 -7.19 1.47 16.22
N ASN A 123 -7.35 0.24 15.73
CA ASN A 123 -8.09 -0.79 16.43
C ASN A 123 -7.33 -1.32 17.64
N ASN A 124 -6.04 -1.63 17.49
CA ASN A 124 -5.21 -2.10 18.60
C ASN A 124 -5.07 -1.05 19.70
N LYS A 125 -4.90 0.23 19.35
CA LYS A 125 -4.85 1.33 20.34
C LYS A 125 -6.15 1.41 21.15
N ARG A 126 -7.32 1.32 20.49
CA ARG A 126 -8.63 1.35 21.16
C ARG A 126 -8.80 0.17 22.12
N ILE A 127 -8.41 -1.04 21.70
CA ILE A 127 -8.47 -2.24 22.55
C ILE A 127 -7.53 -2.07 23.76
N ILE A 128 -6.26 -1.74 23.51
CA ILE A 128 -5.25 -1.60 24.58
C ILE A 128 -5.66 -0.52 25.59
N GLN A 129 -6.16 0.63 25.12
CA GLN A 129 -6.62 1.70 26.02
C GLN A 129 -7.84 1.28 26.85
N GLY A 130 -8.81 0.59 26.26
CA GLY A 130 -9.98 0.09 26.99
C GLY A 130 -9.62 -0.99 28.02
N THR A 131 -8.73 -1.92 27.67
CA THR A 131 -8.23 -2.94 28.60
C THR A 131 -7.47 -2.31 29.77
N LEU A 132 -6.62 -1.33 29.52
CA LEU A 132 -5.88 -0.61 30.58
C LEU A 132 -6.80 0.21 31.48
N ALA A 133 -7.94 0.69 30.98
CA ALA A 133 -8.95 1.43 31.73
C ALA A 133 -9.95 0.50 32.47
N GLY A 134 -9.74 -0.82 32.46
CA GLY A 134 -10.63 -1.81 33.09
C GLY A 134 -12.00 -1.95 32.42
N SER A 135 -12.22 -1.27 31.28
CA SER A 135 -13.49 -1.22 30.55
C SER A 135 -13.23 -1.50 29.06
N PRO A 136 -12.97 -2.78 28.69
CA PRO A 136 -12.73 -3.13 27.30
C PRO A 136 -13.96 -2.77 26.45
N PRO A 137 -13.77 -2.24 25.22
CA PRO A 137 -14.88 -1.88 24.35
C PRO A 137 -15.71 -3.14 24.02
N ALA A 138 -17.04 -3.03 24.09
CA ALA A 138 -17.97 -4.14 23.80
C ALA A 138 -17.77 -4.78 22.42
N ASN A 139 -17.20 -4.00 21.49
CA ASN A 139 -16.87 -4.32 20.11
C ASN A 139 -15.38 -4.72 19.91
N ALA A 140 -14.65 -5.08 20.97
CA ALA A 140 -13.25 -5.52 20.90
C ALA A 140 -13.03 -6.68 19.92
N ALA A 141 -13.95 -7.66 19.87
CA ALA A 141 -13.86 -8.79 18.95
C ALA A 141 -13.93 -8.37 17.47
N VAL A 142 -14.77 -7.39 17.15
CA VAL A 142 -14.90 -6.83 15.78
C VAL A 142 -13.64 -6.05 15.41
N LEU A 143 -13.12 -5.24 16.33
CA LEU A 143 -11.90 -4.46 16.14
C LEU A 143 -10.67 -5.38 15.91
N ALA A 144 -10.58 -6.47 16.69
CA ALA A 144 -9.54 -7.48 16.53
C ALA A 144 -9.67 -8.23 15.19
N ARG A 145 -10.90 -8.59 14.78
CA ARG A 145 -11.16 -9.22 13.48
C ARG A 145 -10.76 -8.33 12.31
N GLN A 146 -11.07 -7.03 12.36
CA GLN A 146 -10.64 -6.07 11.34
C GLN A 146 -9.11 -5.94 11.27
N ALA A 147 -8.43 -5.90 12.42
CA ALA A 147 -6.95 -5.86 12.45
C ALA A 147 -6.34 -7.16 11.90
N PHE A 148 -6.94 -8.31 12.20
CA PHE A 148 -6.52 -9.61 11.67
C PHE A 148 -6.73 -9.72 10.16
N LEU A 149 -7.88 -9.28 9.64
CA LEU A 149 -8.15 -9.25 8.20
C LEU A 149 -7.15 -8.34 7.47
N ALA A 150 -6.88 -7.14 8.00
CA ALA A 150 -5.88 -6.23 7.44
C ALA A 150 -4.45 -6.83 7.45
N SER A 151 -4.08 -7.55 8.51
CA SER A 151 -2.79 -8.25 8.58
C SER A 151 -2.70 -9.37 7.54
N ARG A 152 -3.77 -10.15 7.33
CA ARG A 152 -3.83 -11.16 6.25
C ARG A 152 -3.74 -10.52 4.87
N THR A 153 -4.41 -9.39 4.64
CA THR A 153 -4.27 -8.63 3.38
C THR A 153 -2.82 -8.24 3.13
N ASN A 154 -2.11 -7.72 4.13
CA ASN A 154 -0.70 -7.36 3.98
C ASN A 154 0.19 -8.58 3.72
N PHE A 155 -0.07 -9.72 4.36
CA PHE A 155 0.64 -10.97 4.06
C PHE A 155 0.36 -11.45 2.63
N PHE A 156 -0.91 -11.48 2.22
CA PHE A 156 -1.30 -11.84 0.85
C PHE A 156 -0.72 -10.90 -0.20
N LEU A 157 -0.56 -9.61 0.09
CA LEU A 157 0.07 -8.64 -0.81
C LEU A 157 1.58 -8.80 -0.92
N SER A 158 2.24 -9.32 0.12
CA SER A 158 3.68 -9.59 0.07
C SER A 158 4.05 -10.71 -0.92
N VAL A 159 3.15 -11.68 -1.16
CA VAL A 159 3.40 -12.79 -2.09
C VAL A 159 3.48 -12.31 -3.56
N PRO A 160 2.49 -11.57 -4.11
CA PRO A 160 2.60 -10.94 -5.42
C PRO A 160 3.74 -9.93 -5.48
N MET A 161 3.99 -9.15 -4.44
CA MET A 161 5.09 -8.18 -4.42
C MET A 161 6.45 -8.87 -4.61
N LEU A 162 6.71 -9.95 -3.85
CA LEU A 162 7.94 -10.74 -3.98
C LEU A 162 8.01 -11.44 -5.34
N PHE A 163 6.88 -11.93 -5.86
CA PHE A 163 6.82 -12.51 -7.19
C PHE A 163 7.13 -11.48 -8.29
N PHE A 164 6.54 -10.28 -8.25
CA PHE A 164 6.82 -9.23 -9.23
C PHE A 164 8.26 -8.70 -9.11
N MET A 165 8.82 -8.61 -7.90
CA MET A 165 10.24 -8.28 -7.71
C MET A 165 11.15 -9.37 -8.31
N ALA A 166 10.90 -10.66 -8.02
CA ALA A 166 11.69 -11.77 -8.56
C ALA A 166 11.50 -11.97 -10.07
N ALA A 167 10.31 -11.69 -10.61
CA ALA A 167 10.04 -11.75 -12.03
C ALA A 167 10.72 -10.58 -12.77
N SER A 168 10.72 -9.37 -12.18
CA SER A 168 11.38 -8.19 -12.76
C SER A 168 12.90 -8.31 -12.84
N SER A 169 13.54 -9.10 -11.97
CA SER A 169 14.99 -9.35 -12.02
C SER A 169 15.41 -10.37 -13.09
N HIS A 170 14.48 -11.12 -13.68
CA HIS A 170 14.78 -12.16 -14.66
C HIS A 170 14.08 -12.00 -16.02
N TYR A 171 12.99 -11.24 -16.11
CA TYR A 171 12.27 -10.99 -17.35
C TYR A 171 11.79 -9.54 -17.45
N THR A 172 12.10 -8.88 -18.55
CA THR A 172 11.49 -7.60 -18.97
C THR A 172 10.00 -7.85 -19.28
N ILE A 173 9.15 -7.83 -18.24
CA ILE A 173 7.71 -8.16 -18.35
C ILE A 173 6.84 -6.94 -18.67
N LEU A 174 7.28 -5.74 -18.34
CA LEU A 174 6.46 -4.52 -18.43
C LEU A 174 6.96 -3.49 -19.46
N GLY A 175 8.05 -3.78 -20.15
CA GLY A 175 8.64 -2.89 -21.14
C GLY A 175 8.81 -3.63 -22.46
N GLY A 176 8.14 -3.14 -23.49
CA GLY A 176 8.45 -3.40 -24.89
C GLY A 176 9.18 -2.22 -25.48
#